data_AF-A0A8T0CTI4-F1
#
_entry.id   AF-A0A8T0CTI4-F1
#
_cell.length_a   1.000
_cell.length_b   1.000
_cell.length_c   1.000
_cell.angle_alpha   90.00
_cell.angle_beta   90.00
_cell.angle_gamma   90.00
#
_symmetry.space_group_name_H-M   'P 1'
#
loop_
_entity.id
_entity.type
_entity.pdbx_description
1 polymer ?
#
loop_
_entity_poly.entity_id
_entity_poly.type
_entity_poly.pdbx_seq_one_letter_code
_entity_poly.pdbx_strand_id
1 'polypeptide(L)'
;MHTEFKEELWDVLGGKAVPPRVFIKGRYIGGAEQVLGLHEQGKLKKLLEGVPIDSSTGPCECCGGMKFVVCFKCNGSHKLVGEDSSATECSDCNENGLIICPLCC
;
A
#
# COMPACT_ATOMS: atom_id res chain seq x y z
N MET A 1 -5.77 5.43 -3.98
CA MET A 1 -5.55 4.33 -3.01
C MET A 1 -6.37 3.19 -3.51
N HIS A 2 -5.76 2.02 -3.71
CA HIS A 2 -6.42 0.79 -4.14
C HIS A 2 -7.75 0.61 -3.39
N THR A 3 -8.85 0.45 -4.13
CA THR A 3 -10.20 0.38 -3.56
C THR A 3 -10.33 -0.73 -2.52
N GLU A 4 -9.77 -1.92 -2.78
CA GLU A 4 -9.85 -3.04 -1.82
C GLU A 4 -9.23 -2.69 -0.45
N PHE A 5 -8.02 -2.09 -0.42
CA PHE A 5 -7.40 -1.67 0.83
C PHE A 5 -8.19 -0.56 1.55
N LYS A 6 -8.89 0.28 0.79
CA LYS A 6 -9.73 1.34 1.33
C LYS A 6 -10.98 0.79 2.00
N GLU A 7 -11.63 -0.17 1.34
CA GLU A 7 -12.82 -0.86 1.86
C GLU A 7 -12.47 -1.68 3.10
N GLU A 8 -11.40 -2.47 3.03
CA GLU A 8 -10.90 -3.24 4.18
C GLU A 8 -10.61 -2.32 5.39
N LEU A 9 -9.95 -1.18 5.16
CA LEU A 9 -9.67 -0.22 6.22
C LEU A 9 -10.94 0.32 6.88
N TRP A 10 -11.98 0.60 6.08
CA TRP A 10 -13.24 1.11 6.58
C TRP A 10 -14.04 0.07 7.35
N ASP A 11 -14.01 -1.17 6.88
CA ASP A 11 -14.67 -2.31 7.54
C ASP A 11 -14.03 -2.61 8.89
N VAL A 12 -12.69 -2.69 8.93
CA VAL A 12 -11.94 -2.95 10.18
C VAL A 12 -12.16 -1.84 11.22
N LEU A 13 -12.31 -0.59 10.79
CA LEU A 13 -12.48 0.57 11.68
C LEU A 13 -13.95 0.98 11.90
N GLY A 14 -14.91 0.31 11.27
CA GLY A 14 -16.33 0.59 11.41
C GLY A 14 -16.75 1.98 10.91
N GLY A 15 -16.03 2.55 9.94
CA GLY A 15 -16.34 3.88 9.43
C GLY A 15 -15.33 4.39 8.40
N LYS A 16 -15.62 5.56 7.81
CA LYS A 16 -14.81 6.20 6.76
C LYS A 16 -13.50 6.79 7.32
N ALA A 17 -12.60 5.92 7.77
CA ALA A 17 -11.29 6.32 8.26
C ALA A 17 -10.44 6.94 7.14
N VAL A 18 -9.71 7.99 7.49
CA VAL A 18 -8.77 8.69 6.58
C VAL A 18 -7.34 8.27 6.95
N PRO A 19 -6.50 7.84 5.99
CA PRO A 19 -5.08 7.54 6.22
C PRO A 19 -4.28 8.74 6.74
N PRO A 20 -3.15 8.51 7.45
CA PRO A 20 -2.60 7.20 7.80
C PRO A 20 -3.36 6.53 8.97
N ARG A 21 -3.45 5.20 8.92
CA ARG A 21 -3.94 4.34 10.01
C ARG A 21 -2.93 3.22 10.19
N VAL A 22 -2.28 3.21 11.35
CA VAL A 22 -1.12 2.33 11.59
C VAL A 22 -1.58 1.08 12.31
N PHE A 23 -1.15 -0.05 11.79
CA PHE A 23 -1.31 -1.36 12.39
C PHE A 23 0.08 -1.96 12.62
N ILE A 24 0.31 -2.53 13.80
CA ILE A 24 1.56 -3.23 14.12
C ILE A 24 1.19 -4.65 14.54
N LYS A 25 1.73 -5.65 13.82
CA LYS A 25 1.45 -7.08 14.05
C LYS A 25 -0.06 -7.39 14.08
N GLY A 26 -0.81 -6.80 13.15
CA GLY A 26 -2.26 -6.97 13.04
C GLY A 26 -3.11 -6.18 14.05
N ARG A 27 -2.51 -5.38 14.94
CA ARG A 27 -3.25 -4.57 15.93
C ARG A 27 -3.31 -3.11 15.51
N TYR A 28 -4.50 -2.50 15.56
CA TYR A 28 -4.66 -1.07 15.29
C TYR A 28 -4.02 -0.22 16.40
N ILE A 29 -3.19 0.73 16.00
CA ILE A 29 -2.44 1.61 16.92
C ILE A 29 -3.03 3.03 16.94
N GLY A 30 -3.48 3.54 15.80
CA GLY A 30 -4.06 4.87 15.71
C GLY A 30 -3.78 5.58 14.38
N GLY A 31 -4.15 6.85 14.31
CA GLY A 31 -3.77 7.76 13.24
C GLY A 31 -2.46 8.49 13.53
N ALA A 32 -2.15 9.50 12.71
CA ALA A 32 -0.90 10.27 12.81
C ALA A 32 -0.63 10.83 14.22
N GLU A 33 -1.62 11.49 14.81
CA GLU A 33 -1.51 12.09 16.16
C GLU A 33 -1.18 11.07 17.26
N GLN A 34 -1.88 9.93 17.28
CA GLN A 34 -1.63 8.89 18.28
C GLN A 34 -0.24 8.28 18.12
N VAL A 35 0.19 8.05 16.87
CA VAL A 35 1.52 7.49 16.57
C VAL A 35 2.62 8.48 16.95
N LEU A 36 2.43 9.77 16.67
CA LEU A 36 3.37 10.82 17.07
C LEU A 36 3.49 10.90 18.59
N GLY A 37 2.37 10.91 19.33
CA GLY A 37 2.40 10.90 20.78
C GLY A 37 3.10 9.66 21.37
N LEU A 38 2.93 8.48 20.75
CA LEU A 38 3.65 7.26 21.14
C LEU A 38 5.16 7.37 20.86
N HIS A 39 5.55 8.02 19.77
CA HIS A 39 6.96 8.27 19.43
C HIS A 39 7.61 9.21 20.45
N GLU A 40 6.99 10.34 20.75
CA GLU A 40 7.49 11.34 21.71
C GLU A 40 7.62 10.77 23.13
N GLN A 41 6.74 9.85 23.52
CA GLN A 41 6.81 9.13 24.80
C GLN A 41 7.84 7.98 24.80
N GLY A 42 8.53 7.71 23.69
CA GLY A 42 9.45 6.59 23.54
C GLY A 42 8.78 5.20 23.55
N LYS A 43 7.44 5.13 23.47
CA LYS A 43 6.66 3.88 23.54
C LYS A 43 6.57 3.17 22.19
N LEU A 44 6.64 3.92 21.08
CA LEU A 44 6.55 3.35 19.74
C LEU A 44 7.63 2.30 19.47
N LYS A 45 8.87 2.53 19.94
CA LYS A 45 9.99 1.59 19.77
C LYS A 45 9.69 0.20 20.33
N LYS A 46 9.04 0.15 21.51
CA LYS A 46 8.65 -1.11 22.15
C LYS A 46 7.61 -1.89 21.34
N LEU A 47 6.67 -1.18 20.71
CA LEU A 47 5.67 -1.82 19.86
C LEU A 47 6.29 -2.48 18.61
N LEU A 48 7.39 -1.90 18.10
CA LEU A 48 8.12 -2.39 16.94
C LEU A 48 9.12 -3.52 17.25
N GLU A 49 9.31 -3.89 18.52
CA GLU A 49 10.24 -4.98 18.89
C GLU A 49 9.87 -6.28 18.15
N GLY A 50 10.84 -6.94 17.51
CA GLY A 50 10.62 -8.16 16.74
C GLY A 50 9.96 -7.96 15.37
N VAL A 51 9.70 -6.73 14.94
CA VAL A 51 9.45 -6.43 13.52
C VAL A 51 10.80 -6.52 12.79
N PRO A 52 10.91 -7.31 11.70
CA PRO A 52 12.14 -7.36 10.92
C PRO A 52 12.54 -5.97 10.44
N ILE A 53 13.80 -5.61 10.66
CA ILE A 53 14.36 -4.38 10.10
C ILE A 53 14.71 -4.67 8.65
N ASP A 54 14.27 -3.82 7.75
CA ASP A 54 14.73 -3.85 6.37
C ASP A 54 16.24 -3.56 6.36
N SER A 55 17.04 -4.59 6.12
CA SER A 55 18.50 -4.52 6.05
C SER A 55 19.00 -4.33 4.62
N SER A 56 18.12 -3.99 3.67
CA SER A 56 18.55 -3.67 2.31
C SER A 56 19.51 -2.47 2.31
N THR A 57 20.50 -2.53 1.44
CA THR A 57 21.53 -1.47 1.29
C THR A 57 21.00 -0.20 0.61
N GLY A 58 19.71 -0.15 0.30
CA GLY A 58 19.07 0.94 -0.41
C GLY A 58 17.66 0.57 -0.89
N PRO A 59 16.90 1.53 -1.43
CA PRO A 59 15.58 1.26 -1.98
C PRO A 59 15.67 0.27 -3.15
N CYS A 60 14.58 -0.47 -3.40
CA CYS A 60 14.49 -1.37 -4.56
C CYS A 60 14.75 -0.63 -5.87
N GLU A 61 15.62 -1.16 -6.72
CA GLU A 61 15.99 -0.54 -8.01
C GLU A 61 14.82 -0.41 -8.99
N CYS A 62 13.77 -1.24 -8.85
CA CYS A 62 12.60 -1.21 -9.72
C CYS A 62 11.54 -0.21 -9.25
N CYS A 63 11.18 -0.21 -7.97
CA CYS A 63 10.07 0.62 -7.46
C CYS A 63 10.52 1.80 -6.58
N GLY A 64 11.82 1.99 -6.36
CA GLY A 64 12.35 3.04 -5.48
C GLY A 64 11.88 2.93 -4.02
N GLY A 65 11.44 1.74 -3.59
CA GLY A 65 10.85 1.52 -2.27
C GLY A 65 9.33 1.75 -2.18
N MET A 66 8.67 2.17 -3.27
CA MET A 66 7.23 2.46 -3.29
C MET A 66 6.34 1.21 -3.30
N LYS A 67 6.92 0.02 -3.50
CA LYS A 67 6.23 -1.30 -3.58
C LYS A 67 5.24 -1.48 -4.73
N PHE A 68 4.91 -0.43 -5.47
CA PHE A 68 4.06 -0.47 -6.65
C PHE A 68 4.76 0.17 -7.86
N VAL A 69 4.46 -0.33 -9.05
CA VAL A 69 4.93 0.22 -10.33
C VAL A 69 3.79 0.29 -11.35
N VAL A 70 3.97 1.10 -12.40
CA VAL A 70 2.99 1.19 -13.49
C VAL A 70 2.85 -0.17 -14.17
N CYS A 71 1.61 -0.59 -14.42
CA CYS A 71 1.31 -1.85 -15.09
C CYS A 71 1.91 -1.88 -16.50
N PHE A 72 2.72 -2.88 -16.80
CA PHE A 72 3.37 -3.04 -18.11
C PHE A 72 2.40 -3.48 -19.23
N LYS A 73 1.26 -4.08 -18.88
CA LYS A 73 0.27 -4.57 -19.86
C LYS A 73 -0.63 -3.46 -20.39
N CYS A 74 -1.15 -2.62 -19.50
CA CYS A 74 -2.02 -1.50 -19.86
C CYS A 74 -1.32 -0.14 -19.84
N ASN A 75 -0.02 -0.08 -19.52
CA ASN A 75 0.75 1.15 -19.37
C ASN A 75 0.09 2.17 -18.41
N GLY A 76 -0.51 1.68 -17.34
CA GLY A 76 -1.17 2.52 -16.32
C GLY A 76 -2.58 3.00 -16.66
N SER A 77 -3.11 2.71 -17.86
CA SER A 77 -4.47 3.17 -18.24
C SER A 77 -5.60 2.40 -17.57
N HIS A 78 -5.30 1.24 -16.98
CA HIS A 78 -6.25 0.22 -16.54
C HIS A 78 -7.20 -0.27 -17.67
N LYS A 79 -6.87 0.01 -18.94
CA LYS A 79 -7.66 -0.34 -20.12
C LYS A 79 -6.81 -1.04 -21.17
N LEU A 80 -7.38 -2.04 -21.82
CA LEU A 80 -6.82 -2.73 -22.97
C LEU A 80 -7.75 -2.48 -24.16
N VAL A 81 -7.18 -2.11 -25.30
CA VAL A 81 -7.93 -1.82 -26.53
C VAL A 81 -7.82 -3.05 -27.44
N GLY A 82 -8.96 -3.67 -27.74
CA GLY A 82 -9.09 -4.76 -28.69
C GLY A 82 -9.04 -4.28 -30.13
N GLU A 83 -8.86 -5.22 -31.06
CA GLU A 83 -8.76 -4.94 -32.51
C GLU A 83 -10.04 -4.31 -33.08
N ASP A 84 -11.19 -4.59 -32.47
CA ASP A 84 -12.51 -4.04 -32.79
C ASP A 84 -12.76 -2.66 -32.16
N SER A 85 -11.72 -2.01 -31.61
CA SER A 85 -11.82 -0.78 -30.81
C SER A 85 -12.65 -0.90 -29.53
N SER A 86 -12.98 -2.12 -29.10
CA SER A 86 -13.56 -2.35 -27.77
C SER A 86 -12.50 -2.12 -26.69
N ALA A 87 -12.92 -1.63 -25.53
CA ALA A 87 -12.02 -1.41 -24.39
C ALA A 87 -12.45 -2.31 -23.24
N THR A 88 -11.52 -3.15 -22.75
CA THR A 88 -11.72 -3.98 -21.57
C THR A 88 -10.81 -3.52 -20.43
N GLU A 89 -11.22 -3.73 -19.19
CA GLU A 89 -10.38 -3.43 -18.03
C GLU A 89 -9.19 -4.40 -17.93
N CYS A 90 -8.07 -3.90 -17.44
CA CYS A 90 -6.88 -4.72 -17.25
C CYS A 90 -7.00 -5.55 -15.96
N SER A 91 -6.99 -6.87 -16.09
CA SER A 91 -7.06 -7.83 -14.97
C SER A 91 -5.81 -7.89 -14.09
N ASP A 92 -4.70 -7.33 -14.56
CA ASP A 92 -3.38 -7.58 -13.96
C ASP A 92 -2.95 -6.43 -13.03
N CYS A 93 -3.73 -5.34 -12.96
CA CYS A 93 -3.45 -4.18 -12.13
C CYS A 93 -4.70 -3.67 -11.40
N ASN A 94 -4.50 -2.86 -10.38
CA ASN A 94 -5.62 -2.21 -9.70
C ASN A 94 -6.22 -1.07 -10.53
N GLU A 95 -7.28 -0.44 -10.02
CA GLU A 95 -8.02 0.63 -10.69
C GLU A 95 -7.19 1.89 -10.99
N ASN A 96 -6.00 2.01 -10.39
CA ASN A 96 -5.05 3.08 -10.66
C ASN A 96 -4.00 2.70 -11.73
N GLY A 97 -4.13 1.52 -12.34
CA GLY A 97 -3.16 1.02 -13.33
C GLY A 97 -1.83 0.57 -12.72
N LEU A 98 -1.79 0.24 -11.42
CA LEU A 98 -0.58 -0.14 -10.70
C LEU A 98 -0.54 -1.63 -10.39
N ILE A 99 0.65 -2.21 -10.45
CA ILE A 99 0.94 -3.57 -10.02
C ILE A 99 1.89 -3.56 -8.83
N ILE A 100 1.89 -4.66 -8.06
CA ILE A 100 2.87 -4.92 -7.01
C ILE A 100 4.26 -5.07 -7.65
N CYS A 101 5.29 -4.48 -7.05
CA CYS A 101 6.65 -4.56 -7.54
C CYS A 101 7.10 -6.04 -7.61
N PRO A 102 7.49 -6.56 -8.79
CA PRO A 102 7.85 -7.96 -8.93
C PRO A 102 9.21 -8.32 -8.29
N LEU A 103 9.99 -7.33 -7.83
CA LEU A 103 11.35 -7.56 -7.32
C LEU A 103 11.49 -7.52 -5.79
N CYS A 104 10.56 -6.90 -5.05
CA CYS A 104 10.78 -6.62 -3.61
C CYS A 104 9.53 -6.75 -2.74
N CYS A 105 8.58 -7.56 -3.18
CA CYS A 105 7.34 -7.81 -2.46
C CYS A 105 7.32 -9.22 -1.87
#